data_AF-O52386-F1
#
_entry.id   AF-O52386-F1
#
_cell.length_a   1.000
_cell.length_b   1.000
_cell.length_c   1.000
_cell.angle_alpha   90.00
_cell.angle_beta   90.00
_cell.angle_gamma   90.00
#
_symmetry.space_group_name_H-M   'P 1'
#
loop_
_entity.id
_entity.type
_entity.pdbx_description
1 polymer ?
#
loop_
_entity_poly.entity_id
_entity_poly.type
_entity_poly.pdbx_seq_one_letter_code
_entity_poly.pdbx_strand_id
1 'polypeptide(L)'
;MPKTIRELADELGVSKQAIWQKIKRDASIDLRQFTSTKGNTVYVDVDGQKAIKAMFSNDSSTRYRQQKDDVDDNKKDAVDGQDEVKFLRNLVSEFQSEKKELHKLLDQQQRLALQDKQLLEEYKAEIKDLKALTMAPHDNSEKEVTSDKQPEPENSTPESQPKPKKWWRFGK
;
A
#
# COMPACT_ATOMS: atom_id res chain seq x y z
N MET A 1 43.11 39.19 -13.52
CA MET A 1 42.82 39.35 -12.07
C MET A 1 42.33 38.03 -11.52
N PRO A 2 42.59 37.70 -10.24
CA PRO A 2 42.02 36.52 -9.60
C PRO A 2 40.50 36.68 -9.48
N LYS A 3 39.75 35.60 -9.74
CA LYS A 3 38.28 35.55 -9.65
C LYS A 3 37.86 34.59 -8.55
N THR A 4 36.72 34.83 -7.94
CA THR A 4 36.13 33.90 -6.98
C THR A 4 35.52 32.69 -7.68
N ILE A 5 35.38 31.58 -6.96
CA ILE A 5 34.64 30.40 -7.45
C ILE A 5 33.16 30.73 -7.72
N ARG A 6 32.62 31.82 -7.13
CA ARG A 6 31.29 32.35 -7.47
C ARG A 6 31.26 32.93 -8.88
N GLU A 7 32.13 33.89 -9.17
CA GLU A 7 32.18 34.53 -10.50
C GLU A 7 32.48 33.52 -11.60
N LEU A 8 33.32 32.51 -11.34
CA LEU A 8 33.57 31.42 -12.28
C LEU A 8 32.35 30.52 -12.49
N ALA A 9 31.56 30.27 -11.45
CA ALA A 9 30.30 29.52 -11.55
C ALA A 9 29.29 30.28 -12.42
N ASP A 10 29.13 31.57 -12.14
CA ASP A 10 28.22 32.47 -12.85
C ASP A 10 28.66 32.66 -14.33
N GLU A 11 29.97 32.77 -14.63
CA GLU A 11 30.51 32.85 -16.00
C GLU A 11 30.42 31.55 -16.81
N LEU A 12 30.39 30.39 -16.15
CA LEU A 12 30.29 29.08 -16.79
C LEU A 12 28.86 28.56 -16.86
N GLY A 13 27.89 29.25 -16.25
CA GLY A 13 26.49 28.79 -16.17
C GLY A 13 26.30 27.52 -15.33
N VAL A 14 27.21 27.25 -14.39
CA VAL A 14 27.19 26.04 -13.54
C VAL A 14 27.14 26.41 -12.07
N SER A 15 26.74 25.49 -11.19
CA SER A 15 26.78 25.76 -9.74
C SER A 15 28.21 25.73 -9.19
N LYS A 16 28.48 26.49 -8.11
CA LYS A 16 29.76 26.43 -7.36
C LYS A 16 30.13 24.99 -6.97
N GLN A 17 29.12 24.19 -6.63
CA GLN A 17 29.28 22.78 -6.28
C GLN A 17 29.67 21.92 -7.50
N ALA A 18 29.17 22.22 -8.70
CA ALA A 18 29.58 21.52 -9.92
C ALA A 18 31.08 21.72 -10.21
N ILE A 19 31.61 22.93 -10.00
CA ILE A 19 33.06 23.21 -10.10
C ILE A 19 33.85 22.31 -9.14
N TRP A 20 33.52 22.33 -7.85
CA TRP A 20 34.17 21.47 -6.85
C TRP A 20 34.04 19.98 -7.16
N GLN A 21 32.90 19.54 -7.68
CA GLN A 21 32.63 18.14 -8.04
C GLN A 21 33.35 17.69 -9.30
N LYS A 22 33.62 18.60 -10.25
CA LYS A 22 34.43 18.34 -11.45
C LYS A 22 35.90 18.19 -11.08
N ILE A 23 36.43 19.11 -10.29
CA ILE A 23 37.80 19.06 -9.75
C ILE A 23 38.03 17.80 -8.90
N LYS A 24 37.06 17.42 -8.05
CA LYS A 24 37.18 16.20 -7.23
C LYS A 24 37.18 14.90 -8.05
N ARG A 25 36.61 14.91 -9.27
CA ARG A 25 36.63 13.75 -10.19
C ARG A 25 37.89 13.75 -11.06
N ASP A 26 38.25 14.91 -11.60
CA ASP A 26 39.36 15.07 -12.54
C ASP A 26 40.67 15.33 -11.77
N ALA A 27 41.25 14.26 -11.22
CA ALA A 27 42.47 14.28 -10.40
C ALA A 27 43.74 14.84 -11.08
N SER A 28 43.64 15.23 -12.37
CA SER A 28 44.72 15.87 -13.13
C SER A 28 44.98 17.33 -12.75
N ILE A 29 44.06 17.99 -12.03
CA ILE A 29 44.16 19.42 -11.69
C ILE A 29 43.87 19.60 -10.20
N ASP A 30 44.92 19.79 -9.41
CA ASP A 30 44.79 20.14 -7.99
C ASP A 30 44.50 21.64 -7.85
N LEU A 31 43.22 22.00 -7.74
CA LEU A 31 42.82 23.41 -7.61
C LEU A 31 43.46 24.09 -6.39
N ARG A 32 43.86 23.34 -5.36
CA ARG A 32 44.47 23.90 -4.13
C ARG A 32 45.75 24.68 -4.42
N GLN A 33 46.44 24.36 -5.51
CA GLN A 33 47.68 25.02 -5.96
C GLN A 33 47.42 26.37 -6.65
N PHE A 34 46.20 26.60 -7.13
CA PHE A 34 45.79 27.81 -7.85
C PHE A 34 44.75 28.63 -7.07
N THR A 35 44.58 28.36 -5.77
CA THR A 35 43.61 29.05 -4.91
C THR A 35 44.25 29.74 -3.73
N SER A 36 43.88 31.00 -3.51
CA SER A 36 44.11 31.69 -2.24
C SER A 36 42.78 31.92 -1.51
N THR A 37 42.75 31.63 -0.22
CA THR A 37 41.58 31.86 0.63
C THR A 37 41.77 33.16 1.40
N LYS A 38 40.83 34.10 1.27
CA LYS A 38 40.77 35.33 2.09
C LYS A 38 39.44 35.36 2.81
N GLY A 39 39.46 35.13 4.14
CA GLY A 39 38.25 34.90 4.93
C GLY A 39 37.49 33.67 4.41
N ASN A 40 36.18 33.80 4.18
CA ASN A 40 35.34 32.70 3.69
C ASN A 40 35.29 32.62 2.14
N THR A 41 36.08 33.43 1.43
CA THR A 41 36.07 33.51 -0.04
C THR A 41 37.34 32.89 -0.62
N VAL A 42 37.14 31.92 -1.52
CA VAL A 42 38.21 31.30 -2.30
C VAL A 42 38.36 32.02 -3.63
N TYR A 43 39.54 32.59 -3.84
CA TYR A 43 39.98 33.23 -5.07
C TYR A 43 40.84 32.26 -5.87
N VAL A 44 40.71 32.28 -7.19
CA VAL A 44 41.42 31.43 -8.14
C VAL A 44 42.31 32.28 -9.03
N ASP A 45 43.58 31.93 -9.15
CA ASP A 45 44.54 32.59 -10.04
C ASP A 45 44.24 32.31 -11.52
N VAL A 46 44.82 33.13 -12.41
CA VAL A 46 44.46 33.14 -13.85
C VAL A 46 44.66 31.77 -14.51
N ASP A 47 45.71 31.03 -14.12
CA ASP A 47 45.96 29.68 -14.63
C ASP A 47 44.93 28.65 -14.12
N GLY A 48 44.55 28.73 -12.84
CA GLY A 48 43.46 27.93 -12.28
C GLY A 48 42.11 28.23 -12.93
N GLN A 49 41.82 29.49 -13.24
CA GLN A 49 40.62 29.89 -14.00
C GLN A 49 40.62 29.26 -15.39
N LYS A 50 41.75 29.29 -16.09
CA LYS A 50 41.91 28.67 -17.42
C LYS A 50 41.75 27.16 -17.36
N ALA A 51 42.31 26.51 -16.34
CA ALA A 51 42.19 25.08 -16.10
C ALA A 51 40.73 24.66 -15.81
N ILE A 52 40.03 25.34 -14.90
CA ILE A 52 38.59 25.13 -14.66
C ILE A 52 37.81 25.34 -15.96
N LYS A 53 38.01 26.47 -16.65
CA LYS A 53 37.25 26.81 -17.86
C LYS A 53 37.41 25.74 -18.95
N ALA A 54 38.62 25.18 -19.13
CA ALA A 54 38.86 24.09 -20.05
C ALA A 54 38.09 22.80 -19.69
N MET A 55 37.94 22.47 -18.39
CA MET A 55 37.14 21.31 -17.93
C MET A 55 35.65 21.39 -18.34
N PHE A 56 35.11 22.61 -18.46
CA PHE A 56 33.70 22.86 -18.78
C PHE A 56 33.47 23.27 -20.25
N SER A 57 34.51 23.71 -20.96
CA SER A 57 34.43 24.10 -22.38
C SER A 57 34.36 22.91 -23.34
N ASN A 58 34.64 21.68 -22.88
CA ASN A 58 34.57 20.48 -23.71
C ASN A 58 33.13 19.95 -23.73
N ASP A 59 32.35 20.41 -24.71
CA ASP A 59 30.89 20.28 -24.82
C ASP A 59 30.40 18.86 -25.19
N SER A 60 30.71 17.85 -24.36
CA SER A 60 30.56 16.44 -24.74
C SER A 60 29.96 15.48 -23.69
N SER A 61 29.51 15.92 -22.51
CA SER A 61 28.81 14.99 -21.58
C SER A 61 27.70 15.54 -20.66
N THR A 62 27.46 16.85 -20.57
CA THR A 62 26.35 17.40 -19.76
C THR A 62 25.33 18.21 -20.55
N ARG A 63 25.70 18.85 -21.66
CA ARG A 63 24.73 19.53 -22.52
C ARG A 63 23.71 18.57 -23.14
N TYR A 64 24.15 17.34 -23.48
CA TYR A 64 23.28 16.22 -23.86
C TYR A 64 22.39 15.66 -22.71
N ARG A 65 22.63 16.05 -21.45
CA ARG A 65 21.72 15.74 -20.33
C ARG A 65 20.70 16.85 -20.09
N GLN A 66 21.08 18.12 -20.25
CA GLN A 66 20.15 19.25 -20.08
C GLN A 66 19.29 19.51 -21.33
N GLN A 67 19.76 19.16 -22.53
CA GLN A 67 18.88 19.10 -23.72
C GLN A 67 17.83 17.97 -23.65
N LYS A 68 17.82 17.13 -22.61
CA LYS A 68 16.69 16.23 -22.33
C LYS A 68 15.56 16.89 -21.53
N ASP A 69 15.78 18.07 -20.96
CA ASP A 69 14.73 18.83 -20.25
C ASP A 69 13.94 19.74 -21.23
N ASP A 70 14.45 19.95 -22.44
CA ASP A 70 13.72 20.48 -23.62
C ASP A 70 13.37 19.37 -24.64
N VAL A 71 13.34 18.10 -24.21
CA VAL A 71 12.68 17.04 -24.98
C VAL A 71 11.19 17.11 -24.68
N ASP A 72 10.43 17.49 -25.70
CA ASP A 72 9.02 17.17 -25.85
C ASP A 72 8.72 15.76 -25.30
N ASP A 73 7.93 15.68 -24.22
CA ASP A 73 7.49 14.45 -23.52
C ASP A 73 6.82 13.43 -24.47
N ASN A 74 6.52 13.84 -25.70
CA ASN A 74 6.02 12.98 -26.77
C ASN A 74 7.09 12.16 -27.49
N LYS A 75 8.39 12.23 -27.13
CA LYS A 75 9.36 11.21 -27.60
C LYS A 75 9.18 9.89 -26.84
N LYS A 76 8.11 9.19 -27.22
CA LYS A 76 7.87 7.79 -26.91
C LYS A 76 9.08 6.97 -27.35
N ASP A 77 9.96 6.64 -26.42
CA ASP A 77 10.75 5.43 -26.56
C ASP A 77 9.75 4.30 -26.81
N ALA A 78 9.90 3.60 -27.93
CA ALA A 78 9.04 2.49 -28.31
C ALA A 78 9.36 1.23 -27.50
N VAL A 79 9.44 1.39 -26.17
CA VAL A 79 9.16 0.33 -25.20
C VAL A 79 7.78 -0.22 -25.56
N ASP A 80 7.67 -1.55 -25.56
CA ASP A 80 6.55 -2.26 -26.18
C ASP A 80 5.23 -2.03 -25.42
N GLY A 81 4.58 -0.91 -25.74
CA GLY A 81 3.27 -0.56 -25.22
C GLY A 81 2.18 -1.56 -25.62
N GLN A 82 2.42 -2.48 -26.57
CA GLN A 82 1.50 -3.60 -26.78
C GLN A 82 1.66 -4.65 -25.69
N ASP A 83 2.88 -4.96 -25.25
CA ASP A 83 3.14 -5.94 -24.20
C ASP A 83 2.68 -5.44 -22.81
N GLU A 84 2.89 -4.16 -22.50
CA GLU A 84 2.31 -3.55 -21.29
C GLU A 84 0.77 -3.57 -21.32
N VAL A 85 0.16 -3.22 -22.46
CA VAL A 85 -1.31 -3.27 -22.62
C VAL A 85 -1.85 -4.70 -22.60
N LYS A 86 -1.13 -5.69 -23.15
CA LYS A 86 -1.49 -7.12 -23.04
C LYS A 86 -1.44 -7.58 -21.58
N PHE A 87 -0.38 -7.23 -20.85
CA PHE A 87 -0.23 -7.57 -19.43
C PHE A 87 -1.38 -6.98 -18.60
N LEU A 88 -1.65 -5.68 -18.75
CA LEU A 88 -2.76 -5.02 -18.06
C LEU A 88 -4.13 -5.61 -18.44
N ARG A 89 -4.33 -5.96 -19.71
CA ARG A 89 -5.56 -6.61 -20.19
C ARG A 89 -5.74 -8.01 -19.60
N ASN A 90 -4.67 -8.79 -19.46
CA ASN A 90 -4.70 -10.11 -18.82
C ASN A 90 -5.05 -9.97 -17.33
N LEU A 91 -4.36 -9.08 -16.60
CA LEU A 91 -4.64 -8.81 -15.19
C LEU A 91 -6.08 -8.33 -14.94
N VAL A 92 -6.61 -7.45 -15.80
CA VAL A 92 -8.02 -7.04 -15.76
C VAL A 92 -8.97 -8.22 -16.05
N SER A 93 -8.58 -9.15 -16.92
CA SER A 93 -9.38 -10.33 -17.24
C SER A 93 -9.40 -11.34 -16.09
N GLU A 94 -8.26 -11.53 -15.41
CA GLU A 94 -8.14 -12.34 -14.19
C GLU A 94 -9.02 -11.79 -13.08
N PHE A 95 -8.90 -10.49 -12.72
CA PHE A 95 -9.78 -9.87 -11.72
C PHE A 95 -11.27 -9.91 -12.09
N GLN A 96 -11.62 -9.81 -13.38
CA GLN A 96 -13.01 -10.00 -13.82
C GLN A 96 -13.49 -11.45 -13.68
N SER A 97 -12.61 -12.44 -13.83
CA SER A 97 -12.94 -13.85 -13.66
C SER A 97 -13.13 -14.20 -12.17
N GLU A 98 -12.22 -13.75 -11.30
CA GLU A 98 -12.31 -13.89 -9.85
C GLU A 98 -13.58 -13.21 -9.31
N LYS A 99 -13.87 -11.98 -9.76
CA LYS A 99 -15.12 -11.29 -9.41
C LYS A 99 -16.34 -12.11 -9.81
N LYS A 100 -16.39 -12.69 -11.02
CA LYS A 100 -17.52 -13.53 -11.45
C LYS A 100 -17.65 -14.80 -10.61
N GLU A 101 -16.55 -15.39 -10.16
CA GLU A 101 -16.55 -16.54 -9.27
C GLU A 101 -17.07 -16.19 -7.87
N LEU A 102 -16.57 -15.10 -7.27
CA LEU A 102 -17.07 -14.58 -5.99
C LEU A 102 -18.58 -14.27 -6.04
N HIS A 103 -19.08 -13.67 -7.12
CA HIS A 103 -20.51 -13.44 -7.33
C HIS A 103 -21.30 -14.77 -7.39
N LYS A 104 -20.81 -15.79 -8.09
CA LYS A 104 -21.47 -17.11 -8.14
C LYS A 104 -21.52 -17.80 -6.77
N LEU A 105 -20.43 -17.74 -6.00
CA LEU A 105 -20.36 -18.31 -4.66
C LEU A 105 -21.32 -17.59 -3.70
N LEU A 106 -21.41 -16.26 -3.79
CA LEU A 106 -22.37 -15.47 -3.03
C LEU A 106 -23.82 -15.84 -3.38
N ASP A 107 -24.16 -15.95 -4.67
CA ASP A 107 -25.49 -16.37 -5.12
C ASP A 107 -25.85 -17.80 -4.65
N GLN A 108 -24.88 -18.71 -4.65
CA GLN A 108 -25.05 -20.07 -4.11
C GLN A 108 -25.32 -20.04 -2.61
N GLN A 109 -24.54 -19.28 -1.85
CA GLN A 109 -24.73 -19.16 -0.40
C GLN A 109 -26.07 -18.52 -0.03
N GLN A 110 -26.54 -17.53 -0.80
CA GLN A 110 -27.87 -16.94 -0.62
C GLN A 110 -28.99 -17.96 -0.88
N ARG A 111 -28.88 -18.79 -1.93
CA ARG A 111 -29.86 -19.85 -2.24
C ARG A 111 -29.91 -20.91 -1.15
N LEU A 112 -28.75 -21.37 -0.67
CA LEU A 112 -28.67 -22.34 0.43
C LEU A 112 -29.28 -21.77 1.71
N ALA A 113 -28.96 -20.52 2.08
CA ALA A 113 -29.55 -19.88 3.26
C ALA A 113 -31.08 -19.71 3.18
N LEU A 114 -31.65 -19.54 1.97
CA LEU A 114 -33.09 -19.55 1.76
C LEU A 114 -33.70 -20.94 1.91
N GLN A 115 -33.05 -21.98 1.37
CA GLN A 115 -33.48 -23.37 1.51
C GLN A 115 -33.43 -23.84 2.98
N ASP A 116 -32.32 -23.56 3.68
CA ASP A 116 -32.17 -23.85 5.11
C ASP A 116 -33.25 -23.14 5.94
N LYS A 117 -33.59 -21.89 5.60
CA LYS A 117 -34.67 -21.15 6.26
C LYS A 117 -36.02 -21.83 6.05
N GLN A 118 -36.35 -22.26 4.82
CA GLN A 118 -37.61 -22.95 4.52
C GLN A 118 -37.72 -24.27 5.30
N LEU A 119 -36.67 -25.09 5.28
CA LEU A 119 -36.63 -26.36 6.01
C LEU A 119 -36.77 -26.16 7.53
N LEU A 120 -36.14 -25.12 8.10
CA LEU A 120 -36.30 -24.74 9.50
C LEU A 120 -37.71 -24.20 9.84
N GLU A 121 -38.46 -23.69 8.86
CA GLU A 121 -39.84 -23.23 9.04
C GLU A 121 -40.81 -24.41 8.96
N GLU A 122 -40.58 -25.35 8.04
CA GLU A 122 -41.29 -26.64 7.93
C GLU A 122 -41.17 -27.46 9.22
N TYR A 123 -39.94 -27.70 9.72
CA TYR A 123 -39.77 -28.43 10.98
C TYR A 123 -40.41 -27.73 12.19
N LYS A 124 -40.46 -26.39 12.21
CA LYS A 124 -41.17 -25.66 13.29
C LYS A 124 -42.68 -25.83 13.19
N ALA A 125 -43.24 -25.90 11.99
CA ALA A 125 -44.65 -26.20 11.78
C ALA A 125 -44.97 -27.65 12.19
N GLU A 126 -44.19 -28.63 11.74
CA GLU A 126 -44.38 -30.03 12.09
C GLU A 126 -44.27 -30.28 13.61
N ILE A 127 -43.28 -29.69 14.28
CA ILE A 127 -43.16 -29.75 15.76
C ILE A 127 -44.40 -29.15 16.45
N LYS A 128 -44.96 -28.05 15.90
CA LYS A 128 -46.15 -27.40 16.45
C LYS A 128 -47.40 -28.27 16.26
N ASP A 129 -47.53 -28.90 15.10
CA ASP A 129 -48.68 -29.75 14.76
C ASP A 129 -48.64 -31.09 15.50
N LEU A 130 -47.47 -31.72 15.61
CA LEU A 130 -47.24 -32.89 16.48
C LEU A 130 -47.55 -32.56 17.94
N LYS A 131 -47.17 -31.36 18.42
CA LYS A 131 -47.52 -30.90 19.77
C LYS A 131 -49.03 -30.68 19.93
N ALA A 132 -49.73 -30.18 18.92
CA ALA A 132 -51.19 -30.05 18.96
C ALA A 132 -51.89 -31.42 18.95
N LEU A 133 -51.41 -32.37 18.14
CA LEU A 133 -51.95 -33.73 18.03
C LEU A 133 -51.77 -34.52 19.34
N THR A 134 -50.63 -34.38 20.01
CA THR A 134 -50.35 -34.97 21.33
C THR A 134 -51.07 -34.28 22.49
N MET A 135 -51.71 -33.13 22.26
CA MET A 135 -52.58 -32.44 23.22
C MET A 135 -54.08 -32.77 23.02
N ALA A 136 -54.42 -33.71 22.12
CA ALA A 136 -55.77 -34.28 22.10
C ALA A 136 -56.06 -34.97 23.46
N PRO A 137 -57.25 -34.83 24.07
CA PRO A 137 -57.43 -35.21 25.47
C PRO A 137 -57.43 -36.74 25.66
N HIS A 138 -56.28 -37.30 26.02
CA HIS A 138 -56.23 -38.60 26.68
C HIS A 138 -56.39 -38.39 28.19
N ASP A 139 -57.60 -38.02 28.61
CA ASP A 139 -58.03 -38.13 30.00
C ASP A 139 -57.98 -39.61 30.40
N ASN A 140 -56.87 -40.05 31.02
CA ASN A 140 -56.91 -41.21 31.89
C ASN A 140 -55.85 -41.14 33.00
N SER A 141 -56.28 -40.62 34.14
CA SER A 141 -55.95 -41.08 35.49
C SER A 141 -54.48 -41.39 35.87
N GLU A 142 -53.93 -40.46 36.65
CA GLU A 142 -53.21 -40.70 37.92
C GLU A 142 -51.72 -41.13 37.96
N LYS A 143 -51.06 -40.54 38.99
CA LYS A 143 -49.83 -40.92 39.72
C LYS A 143 -48.50 -40.38 39.15
N GLU A 144 -48.03 -39.26 39.71
CA GLU A 144 -47.01 -39.16 40.80
C GLU A 144 -45.58 -39.27 40.20
N VAL A 145 -44.61 -38.35 40.35
CA VAL A 145 -43.95 -37.72 41.52
C VAL A 145 -43.18 -36.49 40.99
N THR A 146 -43.07 -35.29 41.59
CA THR A 146 -43.62 -34.62 42.80
C THR A 146 -43.55 -33.10 42.61
N SER A 147 -44.17 -32.33 43.52
CA SER A 147 -44.01 -30.86 43.66
C SER A 147 -42.86 -30.47 44.58
N ASP A 148 -42.21 -29.31 44.33
CA ASP A 148 -41.92 -28.24 45.31
C ASP A 148 -41.28 -27.04 44.57
N LYS A 149 -41.91 -25.83 44.54
CA LYS A 149 -41.85 -24.71 45.51
C LYS A 149 -40.44 -24.07 45.64
N GLN A 150 -40.25 -22.74 45.65
CA GLN A 150 -41.11 -21.54 45.56
C GLN A 150 -40.20 -20.28 45.29
N PRO A 151 -40.60 -19.02 45.57
CA PRO A 151 -41.06 -17.96 44.64
C PRO A 151 -40.00 -16.94 44.12
N GLU A 152 -40.46 -16.01 43.28
CA GLU A 152 -39.91 -14.64 43.05
C GLU A 152 -39.94 -13.77 44.36
N PRO A 153 -39.36 -12.53 44.46
CA PRO A 153 -39.01 -11.60 43.38
C PRO A 153 -37.80 -10.63 43.58
N GLU A 154 -37.65 -9.72 42.59
CA GLU A 154 -37.03 -8.38 42.61
C GLU A 154 -35.48 -8.14 42.67
N ASN A 155 -35.03 -7.41 41.63
CA ASN A 155 -34.11 -6.25 41.67
C ASN A 155 -32.62 -6.41 42.03
N SER A 156 -31.74 -6.42 41.01
CA SER A 156 -30.58 -5.50 40.87
C SER A 156 -29.69 -5.84 39.65
N THR A 157 -29.58 -4.91 38.70
CA THR A 157 -28.42 -4.76 37.78
C THR A 157 -27.28 -4.07 38.56
N PRO A 158 -25.97 -4.20 38.23
CA PRO A 158 -25.40 -4.56 36.92
C PRO A 158 -24.15 -5.49 36.96
N GLU A 159 -23.46 -5.56 35.81
CA GLU A 159 -21.99 -5.66 35.72
C GLU A 159 -21.29 -7.02 35.91
N SER A 160 -21.09 -7.77 34.81
CA SER A 160 -19.75 -8.25 34.39
C SER A 160 -19.80 -8.93 33.00
N GLN A 161 -18.71 -8.85 32.23
CA GLN A 161 -18.67 -9.26 30.82
C GLN A 161 -18.59 -10.79 30.61
N PRO A 162 -19.15 -11.33 29.51
CA PRO A 162 -18.92 -12.73 29.13
C PRO A 162 -17.47 -12.93 28.67
N LYS A 163 -16.65 -13.58 29.50
CA LYS A 163 -15.28 -13.96 29.12
C LYS A 163 -15.31 -14.92 27.92
N PRO A 164 -14.63 -14.63 26.80
CA PRO A 164 -14.66 -15.48 25.62
C PRO A 164 -14.00 -16.84 25.90
N LYS A 165 -14.70 -17.91 25.56
CA LYS A 165 -14.21 -19.29 25.71
C LYS A 165 -13.00 -19.49 24.78
N LYS A 166 -11.82 -19.65 25.37
CA LYS A 166 -10.55 -19.90 24.64
C LYS A 166 -10.51 -21.33 24.10
N TRP A 167 -11.19 -21.58 22.99
CA TRP A 167 -10.92 -22.75 22.15
C TRP A 167 -9.46 -22.69 21.64
N TRP A 168 -8.90 -23.85 21.30
CA TRP A 168 -7.50 -24.08 20.92
C TRP A 168 -6.48 -24.17 22.07
N ARG A 169 -5.93 -25.39 22.22
CA ARG A 169 -4.57 -25.67 22.69
C ARG A 169 -3.97 -26.68 21.72
N PHE A 170 -2.96 -26.25 20.96
CA PHE A 170 -2.08 -27.12 20.19
C PHE A 170 -0.65 -26.91 20.71
N GLY A 171 0.15 -27.97 20.70
CA GLY A 171 1.53 -27.95 21.20
C GLY A 171 1.77 -29.00 22.28
N LYS A 172 2.23 -30.18 21.84
CA LYS A 172 3.10 -31.08 22.60
C LYS A 172 4.49 -30.97 21.98
#